data_AF-A0A2D8AWI0-F1
#
_entry.id   AF-A0A2D8AWI0-F1
#
_cell.length_a   1.000
_cell.length_b   1.000
_cell.length_c   1.000
_cell.angle_alpha   90.00
_cell.angle_beta   90.00
_cell.angle_gamma   90.00
#
_symmetry.space_group_name_H-M   'P 1'
#
loop_
_entity.id
_entity.type
_entity.pdbx_description
1 polymer ?
#
loop_
_entity_poly.entity_id
_entity_poly.type
_entity_poly.pdbx_seq_one_letter_code
_entity_poly.pdbx_strand_id
1 'polypeptide(L)'
;MDDLSINSGLANRLWRVALWGSVVAILIAPLVAMQFTGEVHWTPFDFAVAAALLGATALAIELAIRVIGRPTFCVVAVLGILLALVLVWAELAVGIFGTPFAGH
;
A
#
# COMPACT_ATOMS: atom_id res chain seq x y z
N MET A 1 -28.82 -9.60 -21.10
CA MET A 1 -27.46 -10.17 -21.20
C MET A 1 -26.52 -9.01 -21.47
N ASP A 2 -26.56 -8.00 -20.58
CA ASP A 2 -26.03 -6.64 -20.83
C ASP A 2 -25.54 -5.96 -19.52
N ASP A 3 -25.62 -6.70 -18.42
CA ASP A 3 -25.52 -6.26 -17.04
C ASP A 3 -24.17 -6.63 -16.40
N LEU A 4 -23.46 -7.61 -16.99
CA LEU A 4 -22.10 -7.99 -16.60
C LEU A 4 -21.01 -7.06 -17.17
N SER A 5 -21.23 -6.44 -18.34
CA SER A 5 -20.21 -5.61 -19.00
C SER A 5 -20.09 -4.21 -18.37
N ILE A 6 -21.20 -3.54 -18.07
CA ILE A 6 -21.24 -2.22 -17.39
C ILE A 6 -20.60 -2.32 -15.99
N ASN A 7 -20.93 -3.38 -15.24
CA ASN A 7 -20.40 -3.60 -13.89
C ASN A 7 -18.90 -3.88 -13.89
N SER A 8 -18.36 -4.61 -14.88
CA SER A 8 -16.93 -4.91 -14.92
C SER A 8 -16.07 -3.65 -15.10
N GLY A 9 -16.52 -2.68 -15.90
CA GLY A 9 -15.81 -1.42 -16.11
C GLY A 9 -15.83 -0.51 -14.87
N LEU A 10 -16.98 -0.42 -14.20
CA LEU A 10 -17.12 0.31 -12.96
C LEU A 10 -16.36 -0.36 -11.82
N ALA A 11 -16.51 -1.68 -11.63
CA ALA A 11 -15.75 -2.45 -10.66
C ALA A 11 -14.24 -2.28 -10.88
N ASN A 12 -13.81 -2.27 -12.15
CA ASN A 12 -12.41 -2.01 -12.51
C ASN A 12 -11.92 -0.61 -12.13
N ARG A 13 -12.79 0.40 -12.26
CA ARG A 13 -12.48 1.76 -11.82
C ARG A 13 -12.50 1.87 -10.29
N LEU A 14 -13.48 1.26 -9.64
CA LEU A 14 -13.68 1.34 -8.19
C LEU A 14 -12.56 0.66 -7.42
N TRP A 15 -12.07 -0.51 -7.84
CA TRP A 15 -10.95 -1.14 -7.14
C TRP A 15 -9.67 -0.30 -7.22
N ARG A 16 -9.41 0.34 -8.36
CA ARG A 16 -8.24 1.24 -8.52
C ARG A 16 -8.36 2.44 -7.61
N VAL A 17 -9.55 3.05 -7.57
CA VAL A 17 -9.83 4.18 -6.67
C VAL A 17 -9.71 3.75 -5.21
N ALA A 18 -10.19 2.56 -4.84
CA ALA A 18 -10.06 2.04 -3.48
C ALA A 18 -8.59 1.77 -3.11
N LEU A 19 -7.80 1.19 -4.02
CA LEU A 19 -6.38 0.91 -3.80
C LEU A 19 -5.56 2.18 -3.65
N TRP A 20 -5.71 3.15 -4.55
CA TRP A 20 -4.98 4.41 -4.45
C TRP A 20 -5.52 5.30 -3.33
N GLY A 21 -6.82 5.23 -3.05
CA GLY A 21 -7.46 5.89 -1.92
C GLY A 21 -6.94 5.41 -0.58
N SER A 22 -6.66 4.10 -0.42
CA SER A 22 -6.08 3.58 0.82
C SER A 22 -4.66 4.08 1.06
N VAL A 23 -3.83 4.20 0.01
CA VAL A 23 -2.48 4.80 0.11
C VAL A 23 -2.56 6.22 0.65
N VAL A 24 -3.44 7.03 0.07
CA VAL A 24 -3.64 8.42 0.49
C VAL A 24 -4.18 8.49 1.93
N ALA A 25 -5.15 7.64 2.28
CA ALA A 25 -5.73 7.60 3.62
C ALA A 25 -4.69 7.25 4.69
N ILE A 26 -3.80 6.29 4.42
CA ILE A 26 -2.72 5.90 5.34
C ILE A 26 -1.72 7.04 5.53
N LEU A 27 -1.37 7.77 4.47
CA LEU A 27 -0.45 8.92 4.57
C LEU A 27 -1.07 10.13 5.29
N ILE A 28 -2.38 10.35 5.15
CA ILE A 28 -3.07 11.45 5.82
C ILE A 28 -3.19 11.19 7.33
N ALA A 29 -3.26 9.94 7.77
CA ALA A 29 -3.39 9.59 9.19
C ALA A 29 -2.31 10.24 10.09
N PRO A 30 -1.00 10.12 9.83
CA PRO A 30 0.02 10.81 10.62
C PRO A 30 -0.03 12.32 10.46
N LEU A 31 -0.35 12.84 9.27
CA LEU A 31 -0.46 14.29 9.06
C LEU A 31 -1.55 14.91 9.94
N VAL A 32 -2.69 14.24 10.05
CA VAL A 32 -3.81 14.62 10.91
C VAL A 32 -3.44 14.43 12.38
N ALA A 33 -2.84 13.29 12.75
CA ALA A 33 -2.45 13.01 14.13
C ALA A 33 -1.46 14.05 14.69
N MET A 34 -0.52 14.51 13.87
CA MET A 34 0.43 15.59 14.20
C MET A 34 -0.24 16.94 14.49
N GLN A 35 -1.48 17.16 14.05
CA GLN A 35 -2.22 18.40 14.37
C GLN A 35 -2.86 18.35 15.76
N PHE A 36 -3.09 17.15 16.29
CA PHE A 36 -3.79 16.96 17.58
C PHE A 36 -2.85 16.55 18.71
N THR A 37 -1.73 15.90 18.40
CA THR A 37 -0.81 15.33 19.39
C THR A 37 0.65 15.54 18.97
N GLY A 38 1.53 15.73 19.95
CA GLY A 38 2.98 15.66 19.76
C GLY A 38 3.55 14.26 19.98
N GLU A 39 2.73 13.21 19.89
CA GLU A 39 3.22 11.82 20.04
C GLU A 39 3.67 11.24 18.69
N VAL A 40 3.06 11.69 17.60
CA VAL A 40 3.46 11.34 16.24
C VAL A 40 4.35 12.45 15.70
N HIS A 41 5.57 12.12 15.30
CA HIS A 41 6.52 13.07 14.73
C HIS A 41 7.11 12.52 13.43
N TRP A 42 6.36 12.64 12.34
CA TRP A 42 6.86 12.28 11.02
C TRP A 42 7.53 13.49 10.36
N THR A 43 8.76 13.33 9.93
CA THR A 43 9.46 14.28 9.09
C THR A 43 8.94 14.21 7.66
N PRO A 44 9.16 15.24 6.82
CA PRO A 44 8.87 15.16 5.39
C PRO A 44 9.53 13.97 4.69
N PHE A 45 10.68 13.52 5.19
CA PHE A 45 11.37 12.33 4.70
C PHE A 45 10.57 11.05 4.99
N ASP A 46 9.99 10.92 6.19
CA ASP A 46 9.15 9.76 6.55
C ASP A 46 7.91 9.66 5.65
N PHE A 47 7.28 10.81 5.36
CA PHE A 47 6.19 10.87 4.38
C PHE A 47 6.65 10.44 2.98
N ALA A 48 7.84 10.85 2.54
CA ALA A 48 8.37 10.45 1.24
C ALA A 48 8.66 8.94 1.18
N VAL A 49 9.27 8.37 2.23
CA VAL A 49 9.55 6.93 2.34
C VAL A 49 8.25 6.13 2.37
N ALA A 50 7.28 6.52 3.21
CA ALA A 50 5.98 5.86 3.28
C ALA A 50 5.22 5.96 1.95
N ALA A 51 5.24 7.12 1.28
CA ALA A 51 4.59 7.30 0.00
C ALA A 51 5.23 6.45 -1.10
N ALA A 52 6.56 6.36 -1.13
CA ALA A 52 7.28 5.49 -2.05
C ALA A 52 6.95 4.02 -1.80
N LEU A 53 6.95 3.59 -0.53
CA LEU A 53 6.69 2.20 -0.14
C LEU A 53 5.24 1.78 -0.48
N LEU A 54 4.25 2.57 -0.07
CA LEU A 54 2.85 2.30 -0.35
C LEU A 54 2.52 2.42 -1.85
N GLY A 55 3.07 3.44 -2.52
CA GLY A 55 2.91 3.64 -3.96
C GLY A 55 3.51 2.49 -4.78
N ALA A 56 4.72 2.05 -4.44
CA ALA A 56 5.35 0.89 -5.07
C ALA A 56 4.53 -0.39 -4.84
N THR A 57 3.98 -0.57 -3.64
CA THR A 57 3.10 -1.72 -3.33
C THR A 57 1.82 -1.68 -4.15
N ALA A 58 1.14 -0.53 -4.23
CA ALA A 58 -0.07 -0.36 -5.04
C ALA A 58 0.21 -0.64 -6.53
N LEU A 59 1.34 -0.14 -7.06
CA LEU A 59 1.78 -0.43 -8.42
C LEU A 59 2.06 -1.93 -8.62
N ALA A 60 2.76 -2.58 -7.68
CA ALA A 60 3.05 -4.01 -7.76
C ALA A 60 1.77 -4.85 -7.76
N ILE A 61 0.76 -4.50 -6.94
CA ILE A 61 -0.55 -5.15 -6.93
C ILE A 61 -1.27 -4.93 -8.27
N GLU A 62 -1.28 -3.71 -8.81
CA GLU A 62 -1.91 -3.37 -10.10
C GLU A 62 -1.22 -4.14 -11.25
N LEU A 63 0.10 -4.30 -11.22
CA LEU A 63 0.85 -5.11 -12.18
C LEU A 63 0.57 -6.61 -12.02
N ALA A 64 0.54 -7.13 -10.78
CA ALA A 64 0.22 -8.53 -10.52
C ALA A 64 -1.17 -8.90 -11.06
N ILE A 65 -2.17 -8.06 -10.82
CA ILE A 65 -3.53 -8.27 -11.34
C ILE A 65 -3.58 -8.21 -12.87
N ARG A 66 -2.82 -7.30 -13.50
CA ARG A 66 -2.80 -7.15 -14.97
C ARG A 66 -2.06 -8.26 -15.69
N VAL A 67 -0.96 -8.75 -15.10
CA VAL A 67 -0.05 -9.71 -15.75
C VAL A 67 -0.45 -11.15 -15.42
N ILE A 68 -0.90 -11.40 -14.20
CA ILE A 68 -1.21 -12.76 -13.74
C ILE A 68 -2.65 -13.10 -14.15
N GLY A 69 -2.79 -13.74 -15.32
CA GLY A 69 -4.10 -14.15 -15.85
C GLY A 69 -4.81 -15.26 -15.05
N ARG A 70 -4.15 -15.89 -14.07
CA ARG A 70 -4.74 -16.95 -13.23
C ARG A 70 -5.08 -16.41 -11.83
N PRO A 71 -6.36 -16.43 -11.40
CA PRO A 71 -6.80 -15.77 -10.17
C PRO A 71 -6.10 -16.32 -8.92
N THR A 72 -5.87 -17.63 -8.84
CA THR A 72 -5.17 -18.26 -7.70
C THR A 72 -3.74 -17.75 -7.54
N PHE A 73 -2.99 -17.66 -8.64
CA PHE A 73 -1.62 -17.14 -8.63
C PHE A 73 -1.58 -15.64 -8.34
N CYS A 74 -2.60 -14.90 -8.79
CA CYS A 74 -2.74 -13.48 -8.51
C CYS A 74 -2.92 -13.25 -6.99
N VAL A 75 -3.79 -14.02 -6.33
CA VAL A 75 -3.97 -13.95 -4.87
C VAL A 75 -2.66 -14.24 -4.13
N VAL A 76 -1.94 -15.29 -4.52
CA VAL A 76 -0.64 -15.62 -3.91
C VAL A 76 0.37 -14.49 -4.09
N ALA A 77 0.44 -13.90 -5.27
CA ALA A 77 1.34 -12.78 -5.55
C ALA A 77 0.98 -11.54 -4.71
N VAL A 78 -0.30 -11.19 -4.63
CA VAL A 78 -0.78 -10.06 -3.80
C VAL A 78 -0.47 -10.30 -2.32
N LEU A 79 -0.72 -11.50 -1.81
CA LEU A 79 -0.38 -11.85 -0.42
C LEU A 79 1.14 -11.75 -0.17
N GLY A 80 1.97 -12.19 -1.12
CA GLY A 80 3.42 -12.04 -1.04
C GLY A 80 3.87 -10.57 -1.02
N ILE A 81 3.26 -9.72 -1.86
CA ILE A 81 3.54 -8.28 -1.89
C ILE A 81 3.15 -7.63 -0.56
N LEU A 82 1.98 -7.97 -0.01
CA LEU A 82 1.52 -7.44 1.27
C LEU A 82 2.40 -7.90 2.44
N LEU A 83 2.84 -9.16 2.42
CA LEU A 83 3.79 -9.66 3.40
C LEU A 83 5.11 -8.89 3.34
N ALA A 84 5.65 -8.68 2.13
CA ALA A 84 6.85 -7.88 1.94
C ALA A 84 6.68 -6.44 2.43
N LEU A 85 5.54 -5.81 2.15
CA LEU A 85 5.20 -4.48 2.67
C LEU A 85 5.27 -4.45 4.21
N VAL A 86 4.60 -5.40 4.88
CA VAL A 86 4.58 -5.45 6.35
C VAL A 86 5.98 -5.68 6.92
N LEU A 87 6.78 -6.54 6.30
CA LEU A 87 8.16 -6.79 6.73
C LEU A 87 9.02 -5.53 6.59
N VAL A 88 8.97 -4.86 5.43
CA VAL A 88 9.73 -3.62 5.22
C VAL A 88 9.24 -2.52 6.18
N TRP A 89 7.94 -2.41 6.40
CA TRP A 89 7.40 -1.45 7.36
C TRP A 89 7.87 -1.73 8.79
N ALA A 90 7.87 -3.00 9.20
CA ALA A 90 8.31 -3.39 10.52
C ALA A 90 9.83 -3.16 10.70
N GLU A 91 10.63 -3.37 9.66
CA GLU A 91 12.04 -2.98 9.67
C GLU A 91 12.23 -1.47 9.84
N LEU A 92 11.51 -0.67 9.07
CA LEU A 92 11.62 0.78 9.14
C LEU A 92 11.09 1.36 10.45
N ALA A 93 10.06 0.75 11.05
CA ALA A 93 9.41 1.29 12.25
C ALA A 93 9.99 0.72 13.57
N VAL A 94 10.36 -0.57 13.58
CA VAL A 94 10.79 -1.29 14.79
C VAL A 94 12.22 -1.81 14.65
N GLY A 95 12.66 -2.14 13.44
CA GLY A 95 14.00 -2.66 13.17
C GLY A 95 14.20 -4.10 13.63
N ILE A 96 13.29 -4.98 13.23
CA ILE A 96 13.23 -6.38 13.70
C ILE A 96 14.50 -7.17 13.33
N PHE A 97 15.10 -6.92 12.18
CA PHE A 97 16.27 -7.65 11.67
C PHE A 97 17.61 -6.96 12.00
N GLY A 98 17.61 -5.79 12.65
CA GLY A 98 18.84 -5.08 13.03
C GLY A 98 19.71 -4.66 11.83
N THR A 99 19.08 -4.37 10.70
CA THR A 99 19.77 -3.94 9.48
C THR A 99 20.14 -2.44 9.56
N PRO A 100 21.08 -1.95 8.73
CA PRO A 100 21.41 -0.52 8.67
C PRO A 100 20.25 0.41 8.27
N PHE A 101 19.13 -0.15 7.80
CA PHE A 101 17.92 0.57 7.43
C PHE A 101 16.89 0.65 8.56
N ALA A 102 17.18 0.04 9.71
CA ALA A 102 16.26 0.01 10.83
C ALA A 102 16.08 1.40 11.46
N GLY A 103 14.84 1.75 11.80
CA GLY A 103 14.47 3.07 12.32
C GLY A 103 14.65 3.22 13.84
N HIS A 104 15.85 2.95 14.35
CA HIS A 104 16.24 3.26 15.74
C HIS A 104 17.28 4.38 15.83
#